data_AF-A0A2D8XN75-F1
#
_entry.id   AF-A0A2D8XN75-F1
#
_cell.length_a   1.000
_cell.length_b   1.000
_cell.length_c   1.000
_cell.angle_alpha   90.00
_cell.angle_beta   90.00
_cell.angle_gamma   90.00
#
_symmetry.space_group_name_H-M   'P 1'
#
loop_
_entity.id
_entity.type
_entity.pdbx_description
1 polymer ?
#
loop_
_entity_poly.entity_id
_entity_poly.type
_entity_poly.pdbx_seq_one_letter_code
_entity_poly.pdbx_strand_id
1 'polypeptide(L)'
;MNSRYILNYVAQMFEVDPTHVQQQGRGRRSVAKARDVYFYLLEETGKSHHEIAKIGGRERSSVTCAIKRTKEAMKKEKLLNKRIESLLDIVLTTTINEPSYR
;
A
#
# COMPACT_ATOMS: atom_id res chain seq x y z
N MET A 1 4.16 -9.04 9.63
CA MET A 1 3.48 -7.73 9.49
C MET A 1 2.06 -7.82 8.93
N ASN A 2 1.10 -7.35 9.74
CA ASN A 2 -0.34 -7.32 9.46
C ASN A 2 -0.68 -6.22 8.42
N SER A 3 -1.47 -6.56 7.40
CA SER A 3 -1.89 -5.63 6.32
C SER A 3 -2.58 -4.37 6.87
N ARG A 4 -3.16 -4.45 8.06
CA ARG A 4 -3.78 -3.34 8.79
C ARG A 4 -2.81 -2.23 9.19
N TYR A 5 -1.55 -2.53 9.53
CA TYR A 5 -0.56 -1.50 9.87
C TYR A 5 -0.16 -0.69 8.64
N ILE A 6 0.13 -1.39 7.54
CA ILE A 6 0.46 -0.76 6.25
C ILE A 6 -0.69 0.15 5.80
N LEU A 7 -1.94 -0.31 5.95
CA LEU A 7 -3.12 0.48 5.65
C LEU A 7 -3.15 1.81 6.44
N ASN A 8 -2.90 1.76 7.75
CA ASN A 8 -2.92 2.94 8.61
C ASN A 8 -1.83 3.94 8.25
N TYR A 9 -0.61 3.48 7.99
CA TYR A 9 0.49 4.37 7.59
C TYR A 9 0.21 5.06 6.25
N VAL A 10 -0.32 4.32 5.28
CA VAL A 10 -0.69 4.88 3.99
C VAL A 10 -1.86 5.86 4.12
N ALA A 11 -2.86 5.51 4.94
CA ALA A 11 -4.00 6.39 5.22
C ALA A 11 -3.55 7.72 5.83
N GLN A 12 -2.63 7.67 6.80
CA GLN A 12 -2.05 8.86 7.41
C GLN A 12 -1.24 9.70 6.42
N MET A 13 -0.42 9.07 5.56
CA MET A 13 0.40 9.80 4.57
C MET A 13 -0.45 10.58 3.55
N PHE A 14 -1.63 10.08 3.21
CA PHE A 14 -2.54 10.70 2.26
C PHE A 14 -3.69 11.47 2.90
N GLU A 15 -3.73 11.54 4.23
CA GLU A 15 -4.82 12.18 5.00
C GLU A 15 -6.21 11.64 4.60
N VAL A 16 -6.32 10.33 4.46
CA VAL A 16 -7.56 9.64 4.11
C VAL A 16 -7.98 8.66 5.20
N ASP A 17 -9.28 8.37 5.27
CA ASP A 17 -9.77 7.31 6.14
C ASP A 17 -9.33 5.93 5.63
N PRO A 18 -8.74 5.06 6.47
CA PRO A 18 -8.30 3.72 6.07
C PRO A 18 -9.43 2.83 5.54
N THR A 19 -10.67 3.03 6.00
CA THR A 19 -11.84 2.28 5.49
C THR A 19 -12.10 2.59 4.02
N HIS A 20 -11.92 3.84 3.58
CA HIS A 20 -12.12 4.25 2.20
C HIS A 20 -11.07 3.68 1.24
N VAL A 21 -9.86 3.41 1.75
CA VAL A 21 -8.79 2.79 0.96
C VAL A 21 -9.17 1.36 0.55
N GLN A 22 -9.86 0.61 1.41
CA GLN A 22 -10.33 -0.75 1.13
C GLN A 22 -11.68 -0.81 0.41
N GLN A 23 -12.52 0.23 0.53
CA GLN A 23 -13.85 0.24 -0.10
C GLN A 23 -13.81 0.13 -1.63
N GLN A 24 -14.86 -0.50 -2.17
CA GLN A 24 -15.11 -0.57 -3.61
C GLN A 24 -15.65 0.76 -4.12
N GLY A 25 -14.74 1.59 -4.64
CA GLY A 25 -15.09 2.85 -5.31
C GLY A 25 -13.83 3.59 -5.79
N ARG A 26 -13.97 4.45 -6.81
CA ARG A 26 -12.88 5.34 -7.21
C ARG A 26 -12.65 6.46 -6.18
N GLY A 27 -13.72 6.90 -5.52
CA GLY A 27 -13.65 7.92 -4.46
C GLY A 27 -12.94 9.20 -4.91
N ARG A 28 -12.39 9.94 -3.95
CA ARG A 28 -11.48 11.06 -4.23
C ARG A 28 -10.15 10.56 -4.79
N ARG A 29 -9.49 11.37 -5.62
CA ARG A 29 -8.20 11.03 -6.24
C ARG A 29 -7.12 10.65 -5.21
N SER A 30 -7.15 11.26 -4.02
CA SER A 30 -6.27 10.92 -2.88
C SER A 30 -6.47 9.49 -2.39
N VAL A 31 -7.72 9.02 -2.28
CA VAL A 31 -8.05 7.64 -1.87
C VAL A 31 -7.56 6.63 -2.91
N ALA A 32 -7.71 6.93 -4.20
CA ALA A 32 -7.18 6.08 -5.27
C ALA A 32 -5.65 6.00 -5.23
N LYS A 33 -4.95 7.14 -5.05
CA LYS A 33 -3.48 7.16 -4.88
C LYS A 33 -3.04 6.38 -3.63
N ALA A 34 -3.74 6.57 -2.50
CA ALA A 34 -3.47 5.84 -1.27
C ALA A 34 -3.62 4.33 -1.49
N ARG A 35 -4.69 3.89 -2.15
CA ARG A 35 -4.89 2.47 -2.46
C ARG A 35 -3.79 1.91 -3.38
N ASP A 36 -3.39 2.66 -4.39
CA ASP A 36 -2.34 2.22 -5.31
C ASP A 36 -0.99 2.05 -4.58
N VAL A 37 -0.66 2.94 -3.65
CA VAL A 37 0.53 2.82 -2.80
C VAL A 37 0.40 1.67 -1.81
N TYR A 38 -0.78 1.47 -1.21
CA TYR A 38 -1.04 0.36 -0.31
C TYR A 38 -0.79 -1.00 -1.00
N PHE A 39 -1.27 -1.17 -2.24
CA PHE A 39 -1.00 -2.40 -3.01
C PHE A 39 0.46 -2.57 -3.37
N TYR A 40 1.16 -1.49 -3.71
CA TYR A 40 2.61 -1.53 -3.93
C TYR A 40 3.37 -1.98 -2.68
N LEU A 41 3.08 -1.42 -1.51
CA LEU A 41 3.74 -1.82 -0.26
C LEU A 41 3.46 -3.28 0.10
N LEU A 42 2.26 -3.79 -0.20
CA LEU A 42 1.97 -5.21 0.00
C LEU A 42 2.79 -6.12 -0.93
N GLU A 43 3.03 -5.72 -2.18
CA GLU A 43 3.90 -6.43 -3.13
C GLU A 43 5.34 -6.52 -2.59
N GLU A 44 5.87 -5.41 -2.09
CA GLU A 44 7.22 -5.35 -1.51
C GLU A 44 7.36 -6.18 -0.21
N THR A 45 6.25 -6.50 0.46
CA THR A 45 6.24 -7.48 1.58
C THR A 45 6.21 -8.94 1.12
N GLY A 46 6.36 -9.20 -0.19
CA GLY A 46 6.38 -10.54 -0.78
C GLY A 46 5.02 -11.14 -1.09
N LYS A 47 3.92 -10.38 -0.99
CA LYS A 47 2.57 -10.90 -1.31
C LYS A 47 2.36 -10.95 -2.81
N SER A 48 1.78 -12.05 -3.28
CA SER A 48 1.39 -12.17 -4.68
C SER A 48 0.23 -11.22 -5.02
N HIS A 49 0.10 -10.86 -6.29
CA HIS A 49 -1.03 -10.03 -6.75
C HIS A 49 -2.39 -10.67 -6.44
N HIS A 50 -2.46 -12.00 -6.37
CA HIS A 50 -3.68 -12.72 -6.01
C HIS A 50 -4.03 -12.51 -4.54
N GLU A 51 -3.06 -12.58 -3.64
CA GLU A 51 -3.27 -12.31 -2.21
C GLU A 51 -3.65 -10.85 -1.97
N ILE A 52 -2.98 -9.91 -2.66
CA ILE A 52 -3.29 -8.48 -2.58
C ILE A 52 -4.71 -8.20 -3.07
N ALA A 53 -5.12 -8.83 -4.17
CA ALA A 53 -6.48 -8.76 -4.70
C ALA A 53 -7.52 -9.23 -3.68
N LYS A 54 -7.26 -10.34 -3.00
CA LYS A 54 -8.11 -10.86 -1.92
C LYS A 54 -8.18 -9.91 -0.73
N ILE A 55 -7.04 -9.36 -0.28
CA ILE A 55 -6.97 -8.39 0.82
C ILE A 55 -7.74 -7.10 0.49
N GLY A 56 -7.61 -6.63 -0.75
CA GLY A 56 -8.23 -5.38 -1.21
C GLY A 56 -9.67 -5.53 -1.72
N GLY A 57 -10.21 -6.75 -1.81
CA GLY A 57 -11.51 -7.01 -2.43
C GLY A 57 -11.60 -6.53 -3.88
N ARG A 58 -10.53 -6.73 -4.66
CA ARG A 58 -10.39 -6.25 -6.06
C ARG A 58 -9.98 -7.36 -7.01
N GLU A 59 -10.13 -7.10 -8.31
CA GLU A 59 -9.56 -7.95 -9.34
C GLU A 59 -8.03 -7.85 -9.38
N ARG A 60 -7.37 -8.97 -9.71
CA ARG A 60 -5.92 -9.05 -9.88
C ARG A 60 -5.39 -8.06 -10.93
N SER A 61 -6.12 -7.88 -12.03
CA SER A 61 -5.81 -6.90 -13.09
C SER A 61 -5.71 -5.47 -12.54
N SER A 62 -6.64 -5.10 -11.65
CA SER A 62 -6.68 -3.79 -11.00
C SER A 62 -5.48 -3.57 -10.09
N VAL A 63 -5.05 -4.61 -9.36
CA VAL A 63 -3.83 -4.59 -8.52
C VAL A 63 -2.59 -4.38 -9.38
N THR A 64 -2.43 -5.13 -10.47
CA THR A 64 -1.29 -4.96 -11.40
C THR A 64 -1.21 -3.54 -11.95
N CYS A 65 -2.34 -2.98 -12.37
CA CYS A 65 -2.39 -1.60 -12.88
C CYS A 65 -2.06 -0.58 -11.79
N ALA A 66 -2.53 -0.79 -10.56
CA ALA A 66 -2.26 0.07 -9.41
C ALA A 66 -0.75 0.10 -9.07
N ILE A 67 -0.13 -1.07 -8.98
CA ILE A 67 1.31 -1.20 -8.74
C ILE A 67 2.10 -0.49 -9.83
N LYS A 68 1.75 -0.70 -11.11
CA LYS A 68 2.42 -0.04 -12.24
C LYS A 68 2.30 1.49 -12.15
N ARG A 69 1.11 2.02 -11.84
CA ARG A 69 0.89 3.46 -11.65
C ARG A 69 1.74 4.02 -10.51
N THR A 70 1.84 3.31 -9.40
CA THR A 70 2.68 3.72 -8.26
C THR A 70 4.16 3.78 -8.65
N LYS A 71 4.68 2.73 -9.32
CA LYS A 71 6.07 2.69 -9.81
C LYS A 71 6.36 3.84 -10.79
N GLU A 72 5.43 4.16 -11.68
CA GLU A 72 5.54 5.30 -12.58
C GLU A 72 5.48 6.64 -11.85
N ALA A 73 4.62 6.78 -10.84
CA ALA A 73 4.50 7.99 -10.03
C ALA A 73 5.78 8.24 -9.21
N MET A 74 6.38 7.20 -8.63
CA MET A 74 7.67 7.29 -7.91
C MET A 74 8.80 7.81 -8.81
N LYS A 75 8.83 7.38 -10.08
CA LYS A 75 9.82 7.88 -11.05
C LYS A 75 9.64 9.37 -11.39
N LYS A 76 8.40 9.86 -11.39
CA LYS A 76 8.06 11.25 -11.77
C LYS A 76 8.10 12.20 -10.58
N GLU A 77 7.68 11.73 -9.41
CA GLU A 77 7.44 12.53 -8.20
C GLU A 77 8.50 12.18 -7.14
N LYS A 78 9.64 12.88 -7.13
CA LYS A 78 10.76 12.61 -6.19
C LYS A 78 10.35 12.64 -4.71
N LEU A 79 9.43 13.52 -4.34
CA LEU A 79 8.90 13.61 -2.97
C LEU A 79 8.07 12.37 -2.61
N LEU A 80 7.25 11.88 -3.54
CA LEU A 80 6.46 10.66 -3.34
C LEU A 80 7.38 9.45 -3.18
N ASN A 81 8.44 9.36 -4.01
CA ASN A 81 9.44 8.30 -3.88
C ASN A 81 10.04 8.25 -2.49
N LYS A 82 10.58 9.37 -1.99
CA LYS A 82 11.18 9.45 -0.65
C LYS A 82 10.20 9.03 0.45
N ARG A 83 8.94 9.48 0.37
CA ARG A 83 7.91 9.13 1.35
C ARG A 83 7.60 7.63 1.33
N ILE A 84 7.50 7.03 0.15
CA ILE A 84 7.24 5.59 -0.01
C ILE A 84 8.44 4.76 0.45
N GLU A 85 9.67 5.17 0.13
CA GLU A 85 10.90 4.52 0.62
C GLU A 85 10.98 4.56 2.15
N SER A 86 10.67 5.71 2.77
CA SER A 86 10.63 5.81 4.24
C SER A 86 9.58 4.88 4.85
N LEU A 87 8.42 4.74 4.22
CA LEU A 87 7.40 3.78 4.65
C LEU A 87 7.85 2.34 4.47
N LEU A 88 8.55 2.03 3.36
CA LEU A 88 9.13 0.72 3.10
C LEU A 88 10.13 0.32 4.19
N ASP A 89 11.03 1.23 4.55
CA ASP A 89 11.99 0.97 5.63
C ASP A 89 11.27 0.65 6.95
N ILE A 90 10.23 1.42 7.32
CA ILE A 90 9.42 1.14 8.52
C ILE A 90 8.74 -0.23 8.43
N VAL A 91 8.15 -0.55 7.27
CA VAL A 91 7.42 -1.81 7.04
C VAL A 91 8.36 -3.02 7.11
N LEU A 92 9.53 -2.92 6.48
CA LEU A 92 10.52 -4.01 6.44
C LEU A 92 11.22 -4.17 7.80
N THR A 93 11.59 -3.09 8.48
CA THR A 93 12.23 -3.14 9.82
C THR A 93 11.28 -3.65 10.90
N THR A 94 9.99 -3.31 10.83
CA THR A 94 8.98 -3.84 11.76
C THR A 94 8.77 -5.34 11.57
N THR A 95 8.95 -5.85 10.35
CA THR A 95 8.84 -7.30 10.06
C THR A 95 9.98 -8.10 10.70
N ILE A 96 11.13 -7.47 10.96
CA ILE A 96 12.30 -8.11 11.60
C ILE A 96 12.18 -8.11 13.13
N ASN A 97 11.38 -7.20 13.70
CA ASN A 97 11.27 -6.96 15.14
C ASN A 97 9.93 -7.38 15.76
N GLU A 98 9.13 -8.27 15.15
CA GLU A 98 8.02 -8.93 15.87
C GLU A 98 8.63 -10.04 16.75
N PRO A 99 8.83 -9.85 18.08
CA PRO A 99 9.12 -10.97 18.96
C PRO A 99 7.96 -11.95 18.86
N SER A 100 8.27 -13.21 18.56
CA SER A 100 7.30 -14.31 18.58
C SER A 100 6.80 -14.50 20.01
N TYR A 101 5.76 -13.77 20.41
CA TYR A 101 4.99 -14.14 21.58
C TYR A 101 4.11 -15.33 21.16
N ARG A 102 4.67 -16.52 21.39
CA ARG A 102 3.94 -17.78 21.54
C ARG A 102 3.02 -17.71 22.75
#